data_AF-M1B0R3-F1
#
_entry.id   AF-M1B0R3-F1
#
_cell.length_a   1.000
_cell.length_b   1.000
_cell.length_c   1.000
_cell.angle_alpha   90.00
_cell.angle_beta   90.00
_cell.angle_gamma   90.00
#
_symmetry.space_group_name_H-M   'P 1'
#
loop_
_entity.id
_entity.type
_entity.pdbx_description
1 polymer ?
#
loop_
_entity_poly.entity_id
_entity_poly.type
_entity_poly.pdbx_seq_one_letter_code
_entity_poly.pdbx_strand_id
1 'polypeptide(L)'
;MSVEEAIQDKRLFILDYHDMLLPFIGKMNSLPGRKAYASRTLFFYTSRGVLKPIVVELSLPPIPSSPRNKRIFSHGQDATNHWIWNLAKAHVCSNDAGVHQLVNHW
;
A
#
# COMPACT_ATOMS: atom_id res chain seq x y z
N MET A 1 -10.16 16.12 -13.28
CA MET A 1 -10.35 14.69 -13.53
C MET A 1 -10.97 14.09 -12.29
N SER A 2 -12.20 13.61 -12.38
CA SER A 2 -12.84 12.83 -11.32
C SER A 2 -12.27 11.41 -11.27
N VAL A 3 -12.69 10.63 -10.27
CA VAL A 3 -12.29 9.21 -10.18
C VAL A 3 -12.90 8.41 -11.34
N GLU A 4 -14.17 8.67 -11.66
CA GLU A 4 -14.91 8.01 -12.73
C GLU A 4 -14.26 8.25 -14.09
N GLU A 5 -13.90 9.52 -14.39
CA GLU A 5 -13.14 9.88 -15.59
C GLU A 5 -11.79 9.17 -15.63
N ALA A 6 -11.06 9.12 -14.52
CA ALA A 6 -9.76 8.45 -14.47
C ALA A 6 -9.86 6.92 -14.70
N ILE A 7 -10.96 6.29 -14.27
CA ILE A 7 -11.23 4.87 -14.56
C ILE A 7 -11.56 4.69 -16.04
N GLN A 8 -12.47 5.51 -16.58
CA GLN A 8 -12.87 5.46 -17.99
C GLN A 8 -11.67 5.66 -18.93
N ASP A 9 -10.79 6.61 -18.59
CA ASP A 9 -9.57 6.91 -19.35
C ASP A 9 -8.43 5.90 -19.11
N LYS A 10 -8.64 4.85 -18.27
CA LYS A 10 -7.63 3.85 -17.89
C LYS A 10 -6.36 4.48 -17.29
N ARG A 11 -6.54 5.47 -16.42
CA ARG A 11 -5.48 6.24 -15.77
C ARG A 11 -5.26 5.87 -14.31
N LEU A 12 -6.04 4.94 -13.75
CA LEU A 12 -5.82 4.39 -12.42
C LEU A 12 -5.23 2.98 -12.49
N PHE A 13 -4.15 2.77 -11.74
CA PHE A 13 -3.43 1.52 -11.64
C PHE A 13 -3.28 1.13 -10.18
N ILE A 14 -3.09 -0.16 -9.92
CA ILE A 14 -3.01 -0.71 -8.58
C ILE A 14 -1.80 -1.64 -8.45
N LEU A 15 -1.06 -1.50 -7.34
CA LEU A 15 -0.15 -2.51 -6.84
C LEU A 15 -0.82 -3.15 -5.61
N ASP A 16 -1.29 -4.38 -5.74
CA ASP A 16 -2.13 -5.04 -4.74
C ASP A 16 -1.43 -6.25 -4.11
N TYR A 17 -0.93 -6.07 -2.90
CA TYR A 17 -0.40 -7.14 -2.06
C TYR A 17 -1.33 -7.51 -0.90
N HIS A 18 -2.54 -6.93 -0.86
CA HIS A 18 -3.43 -7.06 0.27
C HIS A 18 -3.84 -8.51 0.52
N ASP A 19 -4.55 -9.13 -0.43
CA ASP A 19 -5.13 -10.46 -0.22
C ASP A 19 -4.05 -11.55 -0.14
N MET A 20 -2.95 -11.35 -0.88
CA MET A 20 -1.80 -12.25 -0.86
C MET A 20 -1.10 -12.28 0.51
N LEU A 21 -0.87 -11.12 1.13
CA LEU A 21 -0.08 -11.02 2.36
C LEU A 21 -0.92 -11.03 3.64
N LEU A 22 -2.18 -10.58 3.60
CA LEU A 22 -3.04 -10.44 4.78
C LEU A 22 -3.10 -11.70 5.67
N PRO A 23 -3.20 -12.94 5.12
CA PRO A 23 -3.21 -14.17 5.93
C PRO A 23 -1.94 -14.39 6.76
N PHE A 24 -0.81 -13.79 6.35
CA PHE A 24 0.50 -13.98 6.98
C PHE A 24 0.89 -12.85 7.95
N ILE A 25 0.28 -11.67 7.83
CA ILE A 25 0.63 -10.48 8.63
C ILE A 25 0.61 -10.77 10.13
N GLY A 26 -0.40 -11.50 10.62
CA GLY A 26 -0.51 -11.84 12.04
C GLY A 26 0.71 -12.61 12.56
N LYS A 27 1.12 -13.65 11.82
CA LYS A 27 2.29 -14.48 12.16
C LYS A 27 3.61 -13.72 12.00
N MET A 28 3.74 -12.87 10.98
CA MET A 28 4.94 -12.03 10.83
C MET A 28 5.07 -11.03 11.98
N ASN A 29 3.96 -10.44 12.41
CA ASN A 29 3.94 -9.42 13.46
C ASN A 29 4.09 -9.98 14.88
N SER A 30 3.88 -11.29 15.08
CA SER A 30 4.17 -11.95 16.37
C SER A 30 5.66 -12.20 16.58
N LEU A 31 6.50 -12.07 15.55
CA LEU A 31 7.95 -12.25 15.67
C LEU A 31 8.59 -11.01 16.33
N PRO A 32 9.56 -11.19 17.25
CA PRO A 32 10.25 -10.07 17.89
C PRO A 32 10.92 -9.15 16.88
N GLY A 33 10.72 -7.84 17.05
CA GLY A 33 11.33 -6.80 16.22
C GLY A 33 10.75 -6.65 14.81
N ARG A 34 9.67 -7.38 14.45
CA ARG A 34 9.06 -7.30 13.11
C ARG A 34 7.66 -6.72 13.16
N LYS A 35 7.39 -5.83 12.21
CA LYS A 35 6.06 -5.28 11.90
C LYS A 35 5.90 -5.11 10.40
N ALA A 36 4.78 -5.60 9.90
CA ALA A 36 4.39 -5.57 8.50
C ALA A 36 2.90 -5.25 8.40
N TYR A 37 2.53 -4.75 7.24
CA TYR A 37 1.15 -4.53 6.79
C TYR A 37 0.97 -5.24 5.46
N ALA A 38 -0.26 -5.61 5.14
CA ALA A 38 -0.64 -5.99 3.80
C ALA A 38 -1.02 -4.70 3.05
N SER A 39 -0.27 -4.36 2.01
CA SER A 39 -0.41 -3.07 1.33
C SER A 39 -1.19 -3.13 0.02
N ARG A 40 -1.87 -2.03 -0.28
CA ARG A 40 -2.44 -1.73 -1.59
C ARG A 40 -2.10 -0.30 -1.96
N THR A 41 -1.58 -0.07 -3.15
CA THR A 41 -1.18 1.27 -3.62
C THR A 41 -1.92 1.61 -4.89
N LEU A 42 -2.59 2.77 -4.90
CA LEU A 42 -3.19 3.32 -6.12
C LEU A 42 -2.23 4.32 -6.76
N PHE A 43 -2.10 4.20 -8.06
CA PHE A 43 -1.32 5.09 -8.90
C PHE A 43 -2.22 5.78 -9.92
N PHE A 44 -1.90 7.03 -10.20
CA PHE A 44 -2.51 7.82 -11.26
C PHE A 44 -1.50 8.08 -12.37
N TYR A 45 -1.85 7.70 -13.60
CA TYR A 45 -1.06 8.01 -14.79
C TYR A 45 -1.35 9.43 -15.23
N THR A 46 -0.37 10.31 -15.13
CA THR A 46 -0.49 11.73 -15.43
C THR A 46 -0.46 12.00 -16.94
N SER A 47 -0.99 13.15 -17.37
CA SER A 47 -0.94 13.57 -18.78
C SER A 47 0.49 13.82 -19.29
N ARG A 48 1.46 13.92 -18.37
CA ARG A 48 2.89 14.03 -18.65
C ARG A 48 3.58 12.68 -18.81
N GLY A 49 2.84 11.57 -18.85
CA GLY A 49 3.40 10.23 -19.01
C GLY A 49 4.05 9.65 -17.75
N VAL A 50 3.78 10.21 -16.57
CA VAL A 50 4.35 9.74 -15.29
C VAL A 50 3.30 8.99 -14.49
N LEU A 51 3.63 7.80 -14.00
CA LEU A 51 2.82 7.05 -13.05
C LEU A 51 3.12 7.52 -11.62
N LYS A 52 2.15 8.17 -10.97
CA LYS A 52 2.32 8.79 -9.65
C LYS A 52 1.55 8.01 -8.58
N PRO A 53 2.16 7.60 -7.45
CA PRO A 53 1.41 7.05 -6.33
C PRO A 53 0.55 8.13 -5.69
N ILE A 54 -0.74 7.85 -5.49
CA ILE A 54 -1.72 8.81 -4.94
C ILE A 54 -2.30 8.36 -3.58
N VAL A 55 -2.38 7.04 -3.35
CA VAL A 55 -2.92 6.46 -2.11
C VAL A 55 -2.14 5.21 -1.74
N VAL A 56 -1.84 5.03 -0.45
CA VAL A 56 -1.37 3.78 0.14
C VAL A 56 -2.35 3.34 1.23
N GLU A 57 -2.88 2.14 1.10
CA GLU A 57 -3.61 1.42 2.15
C GLU A 57 -2.64 0.47 2.84
N LEU A 58 -2.58 0.53 4.18
CA LEU A 58 -1.87 -0.43 5.02
C LEU A 58 -2.88 -1.15 5.92
N SER A 59 -3.06 -2.45 5.68
CA SER A 59 -4.02 -3.29 6.38
C SER A 59 -3.36 -4.26 7.36
N LEU A 60 -4.03 -4.50 8.47
CA LEU A 60 -3.76 -5.56 9.42
C LEU A 60 -4.94 -6.55 9.42
N PRO A 61 -4.72 -7.80 9.88
CA PRO A 61 -5.82 -8.74 10.06
C PRO A 61 -6.91 -8.16 10.97
N PRO A 62 -8.20 -8.42 10.67
CA PRO A 62 -9.30 -7.97 11.50
C PRO A 62 -9.19 -8.62 12.89
N ILE A 63 -9.51 -7.84 13.92
CA ILE A 63 -9.63 -8.32 15.31
C ILE A 63 -11.03 -7.98 15.83
N PRO A 64 -11.56 -8.69 16.86
CA PRO A 64 -12.92 -8.45 17.35
C PRO A 64 -13.22 -6.98 17.70
N SER A 65 -12.23 -6.26 18.22
CA SER A 65 -12.34 -4.84 18.58
C SER A 65 -12.13 -3.88 17.40
N SER A 66 -11.62 -4.35 16.26
CA SER A 66 -11.38 -3.56 15.06
C SER A 66 -11.57 -4.43 13.81
N PRO A 67 -12.82 -4.60 13.35
CA PRO A 67 -13.13 -5.39 12.16
C PRO A 67 -12.55 -4.79 10.88
N ARG A 68 -12.32 -3.47 10.86
CA ARG A 68 -11.69 -2.73 9.76
C ARG A 68 -10.36 -2.16 10.25
N ASN A 69 -9.36 -3.03 10.39
CA ASN A 69 -8.04 -2.66 10.89
C ASN A 69 -7.12 -2.20 9.74
N LYS A 70 -7.40 -1.01 9.19
CA LYS A 70 -6.62 -0.45 8.08
C LYS A 70 -6.42 1.05 8.18
N ARG A 71 -5.35 1.55 7.55
CA ARG A 71 -4.98 2.97 7.50
C ARG A 71 -4.74 3.38 6.06
N ILE A 72 -5.19 4.58 5.71
CA ILE A 72 -5.06 5.16 4.37
C ILE A 72 -4.15 6.37 4.46
N PHE A 73 -3.17 6.44 3.57
CA PHE A 73 -2.20 7.53 3.47
C PHE A 73 -2.22 8.12 2.07
N SER A 74 -2.04 9.43 1.99
CA SER A 74 -1.86 10.18 0.76
C SER A 74 -0.76 11.21 0.97
N HIS A 75 -0.30 11.83 -0.13
CA HIS A 75 0.74 12.83 -0.06
C HIS A 75 0.26 14.08 0.72
N GLY A 76 0.82 14.31 1.91
CA GLY A 76 0.61 15.55 2.67
C GLY A 76 1.58 16.66 2.32
N GLN A 77 1.23 17.90 2.66
CA GLN A 77 2.02 19.10 2.34
C GLN A 77 2.92 19.56 3.49
N ASP A 78 2.56 19.26 4.74
CA ASP A 78 3.39 19.55 5.91
C ASP A 78 4.46 18.47 6.15
N ALA A 79 5.46 18.82 6.95
CA ALA A 79 6.60 17.96 7.25
C ALA A 79 6.18 16.61 7.85
N THR A 80 5.23 16.60 8.79
CA THR A 80 4.79 15.38 9.46
C THR A 80 4.14 14.42 8.47
N ASN A 81 3.18 14.92 7.68
CA ASN A 81 2.48 14.09 6.71
C ASN A 81 3.40 13.66 5.55
N HIS A 82 4.41 14.46 5.19
CA HIS A 82 5.44 14.06 4.22
C HIS A 82 6.22 12.83 4.71
N TRP A 83 6.68 12.84 5.97
CA TRP A 83 7.42 11.70 6.53
C TRP A 83 6.53 10.47 6.74
N ILE A 84 5.29 10.65 7.18
CA ILE A 84 4.30 9.56 7.27
C ILE A 84 4.07 8.93 5.89
N TRP A 85 3.95 9.75 4.84
CA TRP A 85 3.82 9.26 3.46
C TRP A 85 5.05 8.46 3.01
N ASN A 86 6.26 8.92 3.34
CA ASN A 86 7.49 8.17 3.04
C ASN A 86 7.54 6.84 3.80
N LEU A 87 7.10 6.79 5.06
CA LEU A 87 7.01 5.56 5.83
C LEU A 87 5.97 4.58 5.25
N ALA A 88 4.83 5.09 4.79
CA ALA A 88 3.82 4.27 4.13
C ALA A 88 4.37 3.63 2.85
N LYS A 89 5.10 4.40 2.01
CA LYS A 89 5.80 3.86 0.84
C LYS A 89 6.87 2.83 1.21
N ALA A 90 7.60 3.03 2.31
CA ALA A 90 8.59 2.05 2.78
C ALA A 90 7.95 0.68 3.10
N HIS A 91 6.76 0.66 3.70
CA HIS A 91 6.01 -0.59 3.90
C HIS A 91 5.60 -1.25 2.58
N VAL A 92 5.16 -0.46 1.58
CA VAL A 92 4.87 -0.97 0.23
C VAL A 92 6.12 -1.59 -0.40
N CYS A 93 7.26 -0.91 -0.37
CA CYS A 93 8.52 -1.42 -0.92
C CYS A 93 9.01 -2.68 -0.18
N SER A 94 8.74 -2.80 1.13
CA SER A 94 9.07 -4.02 1.88
C SER A 94 8.20 -5.22 1.45
N ASN A 95 6.91 -5.00 1.18
CA ASN A 95 6.06 -6.04 0.59
C ASN A 95 6.54 -6.42 -0.81
N ASP A 96 6.80 -5.41 -1.65
CA ASP A 96 7.27 -5.57 -3.02
C ASP A 96 8.57 -6.36 -3.10
N ALA A 97 9.57 -6.03 -2.26
CA ALA A 97 10.83 -6.75 -2.20
C ALA A 97 10.64 -8.23 -1.81
N GLY A 98 9.74 -8.52 -0.87
CA GLY A 98 9.43 -9.90 -0.48
C GLY A 98 8.80 -10.71 -1.61
N VAL A 99 7.79 -10.14 -2.28
CA VAL A 99 7.11 -10.79 -3.42
C VAL A 99 8.05 -10.90 -4.62
N HIS A 100 8.81 -9.86 -4.92
CA HIS A 100 9.85 -9.87 -5.95
C HIS A 100 10.78 -11.07 -5.74
N GLN A 101 11.39 -11.20 -4.55
CA GLN A 101 12.39 -12.25 -4.30
C GLN A 101 11.80 -13.67 -4.25
N LEU A 102 10.62 -13.84 -3.65
CA LEU A 102 10.10 -15.18 -3.33
C LEU A 102 9.06 -15.72 -4.32
N VAL A 103 8.51 -14.87 -5.18
CA VAL A 103 7.43 -15.24 -6.11
C VAL A 103 7.79 -14.94 -7.56
N ASN A 104 8.25 -13.73 -7.84
CA ASN A 104 8.50 -13.30 -9.22
C ASN A 104 9.90 -13.72 -9.73
N HIS A 105 10.90 -13.72 -8.86
CA HIS A 105 12.29 -13.98 -9.22
C HIS A 105 12.72 -15.44 -9.02
N TRP A 106 12.35 -16.05 -7.88
CA TRP A 106 12.73 -17.42 -7.52
C TRP A 106 12.31 -18.44 -8.58
#